data_AF-A0A933L5W0-F1
#
_entry.id   AF-A0A933L5W0-F1
#
_cell.length_a   1.000
_cell.length_b   1.000
_cell.length_c   1.000
_cell.angle_alpha   90.00
_cell.angle_beta   90.00
_cell.angle_gamma   90.00
#
_symmetry.space_group_name_H-M   'P 1'
#
loop_
_entity.id
_entity.type
_entity.pdbx_description
1 polymer ?
#
loop_
_entity_poly.entity_id
_entity_poly.type
_entity_poly.pdbx_seq_one_letter_code
_entity_poly.pdbx_strand_id
1 'polypeptide(L)'
;MRALITVLIFLQMPSLFAAINSEKVYQVETKKSEVYVHEGLFVGGDRAVQDVVVKDIRCAMNAGFERLVLDLEKNTQDDNKQLERPPYFQVSMLPLKKQLVFTLWGRPKLAFSAPKVIAAFKKSKWVNNLELYPYLEENKWTFVVNLKTGKKLIEVFELSNPMRIIVDIR
;
A
#
# COMPACT_ATOMS: atom_id res chain seq x y z
N MET A 1 37.87 1.59 -59.99
CA MET A 1 36.87 1.98 -58.96
C MET A 1 36.56 0.78 -58.10
N ARG A 2 37.00 0.77 -56.82
CA ARG A 2 36.69 -0.29 -55.85
C ARG A 2 35.58 0.23 -54.94
N ALA A 3 34.40 -0.38 -54.98
CA ALA A 3 33.28 -0.03 -54.13
C ALA A 3 33.47 -0.63 -52.74
N LEU A 4 33.49 0.24 -51.72
CA LEU A 4 33.55 -0.10 -50.31
C LEU A 4 32.12 -0.40 -49.83
N ILE A 5 31.83 -1.64 -49.46
CA ILE A 5 30.53 -2.03 -48.92
C ILE A 5 30.59 -1.84 -47.39
N THR A 6 29.96 -0.78 -46.91
CA THR A 6 29.77 -0.51 -45.48
C THR A 6 28.57 -1.31 -44.98
N VAL A 7 28.82 -2.36 -44.20
CA VAL A 7 27.77 -3.18 -43.57
C VAL A 7 27.29 -2.45 -42.30
N LEU A 8 26.03 -2.02 -42.32
CA LEU A 8 25.36 -1.35 -41.20
C LEU A 8 24.78 -2.40 -40.24
N ILE A 9 25.42 -2.56 -39.07
CA ILE A 9 24.95 -3.48 -38.03
C ILE A 9 23.85 -2.78 -37.23
N PHE A 10 22.59 -3.15 -37.50
CA PHE A 10 21.45 -2.77 -36.67
C PHE A 10 21.50 -3.55 -35.36
N LEU A 11 21.93 -2.90 -34.28
CA LEU A 11 21.80 -3.38 -32.92
C LEU A 11 20.31 -3.45 -32.55
N GLN A 12 19.74 -4.65 -32.60
CA GLN A 12 18.41 -4.92 -32.04
C GLN A 12 18.52 -4.86 -30.51
N MET A 13 18.10 -3.72 -29.94
CA MET A 13 17.87 -3.60 -28.50
C MET A 13 16.68 -4.50 -28.14
N PRO A 14 16.82 -5.51 -27.26
CA PRO A 14 15.69 -6.27 -26.80
C PRO A 14 14.77 -5.34 -25.99
N SER A 15 13.53 -5.19 -26.46
CA SER A 15 12.45 -4.59 -25.70
C SER A 15 12.14 -5.48 -24.49
N LEU A 16 12.70 -5.12 -23.33
CA LEU A 16 12.33 -5.67 -22.04
C LEU A 16 10.89 -5.24 -21.72
N PHE A 17 9.91 -6.00 -22.22
CA PHE A 17 8.56 -5.94 -21.71
C PHE A 17 8.59 -6.41 -20.26
N ALA A 18 8.26 -5.52 -19.34
CA ALA A 18 8.07 -5.87 -17.93
C ALA A 18 6.90 -6.87 -17.83
N ALA A 19 7.22 -8.15 -17.67
CA ALA A 19 6.23 -9.17 -17.40
C ALA A 19 5.57 -8.86 -16.05
N ILE A 20 4.27 -8.56 -16.06
CA ILE A 20 3.46 -8.50 -14.86
C ILE A 20 3.41 -9.94 -14.31
N ASN A 21 4.21 -10.23 -13.28
CA ASN A 21 4.22 -11.55 -12.67
C ASN A 21 2.98 -11.68 -11.76
N SER A 22 1.95 -12.38 -12.24
CA SER A 22 0.71 -12.65 -11.51
C SER A 22 0.91 -13.49 -10.24
N GLU A 23 2.06 -14.13 -10.06
CA GLU A 23 2.39 -14.98 -8.91
C GLU A 23 2.59 -14.19 -7.60
N LYS A 24 2.55 -12.85 -7.64
CA LYS A 24 2.81 -11.99 -6.47
C LYS A 24 1.59 -11.17 -6.04
N VAL A 25 0.38 -11.63 -6.35
CA VAL A 25 -0.87 -11.03 -5.85
C VAL A 25 -1.40 -11.86 -4.69
N TYR A 26 -1.57 -11.22 -3.53
CA TYR A 26 -2.03 -11.84 -2.29
C TYR A 26 -3.41 -11.28 -1.91
N GLN A 27 -4.35 -12.18 -1.61
CA GLN A 27 -5.64 -11.79 -1.02
C GLN A 27 -5.44 -11.53 0.48
N VAL A 28 -5.86 -10.35 0.94
CA VAL A 28 -5.76 -9.96 2.34
C VAL A 28 -6.78 -10.71 3.18
N GLU A 29 -6.34 -11.30 4.29
CA GLU A 29 -7.16 -12.01 5.26
C GLU A 29 -7.74 -11.06 6.32
N THR A 30 -8.87 -11.46 6.93
CA THR A 30 -9.56 -10.71 8.01
C THR A 30 -8.96 -10.95 9.40
N LYS A 31 -7.83 -11.67 9.46
CA LYS A 31 -7.06 -11.94 10.67
C LYS A 31 -5.59 -12.07 10.34
N LYS A 32 -4.76 -12.00 11.38
CA LYS A 32 -3.33 -12.23 11.30
C LYS A 32 -3.05 -13.72 11.01
N SER A 33 -2.21 -14.01 10.03
CA SER A 33 -1.81 -15.35 9.60
C SER A 33 -0.35 -15.69 9.93
N GLU A 34 0.44 -14.70 10.38
CA GLU A 34 1.89 -14.81 10.63
C GLU A 34 2.72 -15.14 9.37
N VAL A 35 2.16 -14.91 8.19
CA VAL A 35 2.84 -15.09 6.90
C VAL A 35 3.44 -13.77 6.42
N TYR A 36 4.77 -13.71 6.39
CA TYR A 36 5.49 -12.50 5.98
C TYR A 36 6.15 -12.70 4.63
N VAL A 37 5.86 -11.81 3.68
CA VAL A 37 6.42 -11.85 2.33
C VAL A 37 7.27 -10.61 2.03
N HIS A 38 8.24 -10.76 1.14
CA HIS A 38 9.19 -9.70 0.84
C HIS A 38 8.66 -8.67 -0.17
N GLU A 39 7.74 -9.08 -1.05
CA GLU A 39 7.24 -8.28 -2.16
C GLU A 39 5.87 -8.78 -2.61
N GLY A 40 5.14 -7.91 -3.29
CA GLY A 40 3.88 -8.25 -3.93
C GLY A 40 2.81 -7.17 -3.80
N LEU A 41 1.67 -7.46 -4.39
CA LEU A 41 0.45 -6.67 -4.35
C LEU A 41 -0.55 -7.38 -3.44
N PHE A 42 -0.99 -6.71 -2.39
CA PHE A 42 -1.97 -7.21 -1.45
C PHE A 42 -3.30 -6.52 -1.73
N VAL A 43 -4.36 -7.30 -1.91
CA VAL A 43 -5.68 -6.81 -2.29
C VAL A 43 -6.69 -7.22 -1.23
N GLY A 44 -7.44 -6.24 -0.71
CA GLY A 44 -8.41 -6.46 0.36
C GLY A 44 -9.64 -5.59 0.24
N GLY A 45 -10.50 -5.66 1.25
CA GLY A 45 -11.75 -4.92 1.34
C GLY A 45 -12.84 -5.35 0.35
N ASP A 46 -13.85 -4.50 0.24
CA ASP A 46 -15.03 -4.69 -0.61
C ASP A 46 -15.25 -3.46 -1.51
N ARG A 47 -15.48 -3.68 -2.80
CA ARG A 47 -15.74 -2.61 -3.78
C ARG A 47 -17.10 -1.95 -3.60
N ALA A 48 -18.05 -2.64 -2.97
CA ALA A 48 -19.38 -2.10 -2.67
C ALA A 48 -19.33 -1.06 -1.53
N VAL A 49 -18.28 -1.05 -0.71
CA VAL A 49 -18.12 -0.09 0.37
C VAL A 49 -17.54 1.22 -0.19
N GLN A 50 -18.24 2.31 0.08
CA GLN A 50 -17.97 3.65 -0.42
C GLN A 50 -18.06 4.66 0.73
N ASP A 51 -17.53 5.86 0.49
CA ASP A 51 -17.60 7.02 1.38
C ASP A 51 -17.09 6.75 2.80
N VAL A 52 -15.90 6.16 2.93
CA VAL A 52 -15.28 5.98 4.25
C VAL A 52 -14.53 7.21 4.70
N VAL A 53 -14.32 7.35 6.01
CA VAL A 53 -13.46 8.37 6.61
C VAL A 53 -12.16 7.73 7.06
N VAL A 54 -11.03 8.23 6.56
CA VAL A 54 -9.70 7.89 7.07
C VAL A 54 -9.43 8.72 8.32
N LYS A 55 -9.45 8.08 9.48
CA LYS A 55 -9.38 8.75 10.79
C LYS A 55 -7.97 9.01 11.26
N ASP A 56 -7.06 8.09 10.99
CA ASP A 56 -5.65 8.22 11.38
C ASP A 56 -4.79 7.24 10.58
N ILE A 57 -3.49 7.53 10.53
CA ILE A 57 -2.45 6.58 10.13
C ILE A 57 -1.45 6.51 11.29
N ARG A 58 -1.41 5.36 11.96
CA ARG A 58 -0.63 5.19 13.19
C ARG A 58 0.46 4.15 13.01
N CYS A 59 1.48 4.28 13.85
CA CYS A 59 2.54 3.30 13.98
C CYS A 59 2.70 2.86 15.44
N ALA A 60 2.98 1.58 15.66
CA ALA A 60 3.24 1.03 16.99
C ALA A 60 4.38 0.01 16.97
N MET A 61 5.31 0.14 17.91
CA MET A 61 6.36 -0.85 18.18
C MET A 61 5.78 -2.05 18.93
N ASN A 62 5.99 -3.25 18.39
CA ASN A 62 5.60 -4.51 19.03
C ASN A 62 6.82 -5.42 19.16
N ALA A 63 6.69 -6.47 19.97
CA ALA A 63 7.72 -7.49 20.08
C ALA A 63 7.92 -8.19 18.71
N GLY A 64 9.05 -7.95 18.07
CA GLY A 64 9.45 -8.59 16.81
C GLY A 64 8.96 -7.92 15.53
N PHE A 65 8.09 -6.92 15.57
CA PHE A 65 7.60 -6.20 14.38
C PHE A 65 7.15 -4.76 14.69
N GLU A 66 7.09 -3.94 13.65
CA GLU A 66 6.45 -2.61 13.67
C GLU A 66 5.09 -2.71 13.01
N ARG A 67 4.04 -2.21 13.65
CA ARG A 67 2.67 -2.25 13.11
C ARG A 67 2.26 -0.88 12.60
N LEU A 68 1.90 -0.80 11.32
CA LEU A 68 1.19 0.32 10.73
C LEU A 68 -0.30 0.03 10.70
N VAL A 69 -1.10 1.01 11.07
CA VAL A 69 -2.56 0.91 11.10
C VAL A 69 -3.15 2.11 10.37
N LEU A 70 -3.97 1.83 9.36
CA LEU A 70 -4.87 2.79 8.76
C LEU A 70 -6.25 2.61 9.40
N ASP A 71 -6.64 3.54 10.26
CA ASP A 71 -7.94 3.51 10.93
C ASP A 71 -9.01 4.13 10.04
N LEU A 72 -10.09 3.39 9.84
CA LEU A 72 -11.19 3.76 8.98
C LEU A 72 -12.49 3.80 9.78
N GLU A 73 -13.37 4.72 9.40
CA GLU A 73 -14.70 4.85 9.96
C GLU A 73 -15.72 4.96 8.84
N LYS A 74 -16.93 4.45 9.07
CA LYS A 74 -18.04 4.63 8.14
C LYS A 74 -18.50 6.08 8.20
N ASN A 75 -18.78 6.70 7.04
CA ASN A 75 -19.53 7.96 7.04
C ASN A 75 -21.00 7.65 7.38
N THR A 76 -21.39 7.92 8.63
CA THR A 76 -22.66 7.56 9.28
C THR A 76 -23.87 8.35 8.77
N GLN A 77 -24.21 8.23 7.47
CA GLN A 77 -25.50 8.69 6.96
C GLN A 77 -26.54 7.58 6.78
N ASP A 78 -26.16 6.31 6.98
CA ASP A 78 -27.08 5.17 6.82
C ASP A 78 -26.77 4.09 7.87
N ASP A 79 -27.48 4.13 9.00
CA ASP A 79 -27.15 3.40 10.23
C ASP A 79 -27.46 1.88 10.20
N ASN A 80 -28.12 1.37 9.16
CA ASN A 80 -28.67 0.01 9.21
C ASN A 80 -27.87 -1.09 8.51
N LYS A 81 -26.71 -0.77 7.92
CA LYS A 81 -25.83 -1.79 7.31
C LYS A 81 -24.48 -1.82 8.01
N GLN A 82 -24.29 -2.83 8.87
CA GLN A 82 -22.98 -3.18 9.39
C GLN A 82 -22.11 -3.62 8.22
N LEU A 83 -21.00 -2.93 8.00
CA LEU A 83 -20.07 -3.28 6.94
C LEU A 83 -19.18 -4.42 7.44
N GLU A 84 -19.13 -5.50 6.68
CA GLU A 84 -18.35 -6.68 7.07
C GLU A 84 -16.86 -6.53 6.75
N ARG A 85 -16.47 -5.51 5.96
CA ARG A 85 -15.10 -5.29 5.48
C ARG A 85 -14.80 -3.81 5.24
N PRO A 86 -13.52 -3.39 5.26
CA PRO A 86 -13.09 -2.09 4.74
C PRO A 86 -13.46 -1.91 3.25
N PRO A 87 -13.38 -0.69 2.70
CA PRO A 87 -13.49 -0.51 1.26
C PRO A 87 -12.30 -1.12 0.55
N TYR A 88 -12.49 -1.44 -0.72
CA TYR A 88 -11.45 -2.05 -1.55
C TYR A 88 -10.14 -1.27 -1.44
N PHE A 89 -9.05 -1.98 -1.22
CA PHE A 89 -7.72 -1.40 -1.09
C PHE A 89 -6.65 -2.27 -1.71
N GLN A 90 -5.50 -1.64 -1.93
CA GLN A 90 -4.28 -2.28 -2.37
C GLN A 90 -3.10 -1.77 -1.55
N VAL A 91 -2.21 -2.69 -1.18
CA VAL A 91 -0.89 -2.38 -0.63
C VAL A 91 0.14 -3.01 -1.54
N SER A 92 1.06 -2.23 -2.10
CA SER A 92 2.17 -2.77 -2.90
C SER A 92 3.46 -2.66 -2.12
N MET A 93 4.17 -3.78 -1.94
CA MET A 93 5.53 -3.80 -1.41
C MET A 93 6.53 -3.83 -2.55
N LEU A 94 7.34 -2.77 -2.64
CA LEU A 94 8.33 -2.55 -3.70
C LEU A 94 9.74 -2.51 -3.08
N PRO A 95 10.43 -3.65 -2.90
CA PRO A 95 11.71 -3.69 -2.19
C PRO A 95 12.81 -2.84 -2.82
N LEU A 96 12.89 -2.82 -4.16
CA LEU A 96 13.91 -2.06 -4.89
C LEU A 96 13.76 -0.55 -4.65
N LYS A 97 12.52 -0.08 -4.55
CA LYS A 97 12.21 1.32 -4.22
C LYS A 97 12.15 1.59 -2.72
N LYS A 98 12.17 0.53 -1.89
CA LYS A 98 12.01 0.58 -0.42
C LYS A 98 10.70 1.28 -0.05
N GLN A 99 9.60 0.89 -0.69
CA GLN A 99 8.32 1.59 -0.54
C GLN A 99 7.18 0.60 -0.29
N LEU A 100 6.25 1.01 0.58
CA LEU A 100 4.88 0.52 0.55
C LEU A 100 3.99 1.58 -0.10
N VAL A 101 3.20 1.18 -1.08
CA VAL A 101 2.23 2.07 -1.74
C VAL A 101 0.83 1.61 -1.34
N PHE A 102 0.12 2.45 -0.61
CA PHE A 102 -1.27 2.21 -0.23
C PHE A 102 -2.19 2.92 -1.20
N THR A 103 -3.20 2.21 -1.71
CA THR A 103 -4.32 2.84 -2.43
C THR A 103 -5.62 2.36 -1.82
N LEU A 104 -6.51 3.30 -1.51
CA LEU A 104 -7.82 3.08 -0.93
C LEU A 104 -8.87 3.58 -1.91
N TRP A 105 -9.80 2.73 -2.32
CA TRP A 105 -10.92 3.12 -3.17
C TRP A 105 -12.14 3.46 -2.34
N GLY A 106 -13.12 4.05 -3.01
CA GLY A 106 -14.44 4.30 -2.44
C GLY A 106 -14.60 5.71 -1.90
N ARG A 107 -14.11 6.73 -2.62
CA ARG A 107 -14.23 8.16 -2.26
C ARG A 107 -13.85 8.44 -0.78
N PRO A 108 -12.66 8.02 -0.33
CA PRO A 108 -12.28 8.18 1.06
C PRO A 108 -12.18 9.67 1.44
N LYS A 109 -12.64 10.05 2.63
CA LYS A 109 -12.51 11.39 3.21
C LYS A 109 -11.38 11.40 4.24
N LEU A 110 -10.40 12.31 4.14
CA LEU A 110 -9.33 12.40 5.13
C LEU A 110 -9.77 13.27 6.32
N ALA A 111 -9.73 12.72 7.53
CA ALA A 111 -10.11 13.41 8.77
C ALA A 111 -8.97 13.50 9.81
N PHE A 112 -7.73 13.27 9.37
CA PHE A 112 -6.54 13.38 10.21
C PHE A 112 -5.73 14.64 9.90
N SER A 113 -4.85 15.03 10.83
CA SER A 113 -3.87 16.09 10.61
C SER A 113 -2.58 15.50 10.01
N ALA A 114 -2.25 15.88 8.77
CA ALA A 114 -1.04 15.39 8.09
C ALA A 114 0.25 15.65 8.89
N PRO A 115 0.50 16.85 9.47
CA PRO A 115 1.68 17.07 10.32
C PRO A 115 1.76 16.13 11.52
N LYS A 116 0.61 15.84 12.17
CA LYS A 116 0.54 14.93 13.32
C LYS A 116 0.88 13.49 12.90
N VAL A 117 0.29 13.02 11.81
CA VAL A 117 0.56 11.69 11.24
C VAL A 117 2.03 11.55 10.89
N ILE A 118 2.59 12.48 10.10
CA ILE A 118 4.00 12.45 9.70
C ILE A 118 4.93 12.45 10.93
N ALA A 119 4.61 13.25 11.96
CA ALA A 119 5.38 13.30 13.19
C ALA A 119 5.40 11.97 13.96
N ALA A 120 4.30 11.19 13.94
CA ALA A 120 4.21 9.90 14.63
C ALA A 120 5.24 8.88 14.10
N PHE A 121 5.65 8.99 12.84
CA PHE A 121 6.61 8.07 12.22
C PHE A 121 8.08 8.47 12.43
N LYS A 122 8.38 9.61 13.06
CA LYS A 122 9.77 10.04 13.31
C LYS A 122 10.57 9.04 14.16
N LYS A 123 9.90 8.30 15.04
CA LYS A 123 10.51 7.28 15.92
C LYS A 123 10.43 5.86 15.35
N SER A 124 9.95 5.72 14.13
CA SER A 124 9.80 4.42 13.49
C SER A 124 11.14 3.70 13.36
N LYS A 125 11.12 2.38 13.54
CA LYS A 125 12.31 1.54 13.35
C LYS A 125 12.54 1.28 11.86
N TRP A 126 11.49 0.99 11.11
CA TRP A 126 11.54 0.53 9.73
C TRP A 126 11.05 1.54 8.70
N VAL A 127 10.27 2.54 9.09
CA VAL A 127 9.78 3.61 8.23
C VAL A 127 10.72 4.80 8.30
N ASN A 128 11.08 5.34 7.15
CA ASN A 128 11.85 6.57 7.01
C ASN A 128 10.94 7.80 7.07
N ASN A 129 9.90 7.85 6.22
CA ASN A 129 8.91 8.91 6.21
C ASN A 129 7.60 8.44 5.54
N LEU A 130 6.57 9.28 5.62
CA LEU A 130 5.32 9.13 4.88
C LEU A 130 5.19 10.27 3.87
N GLU A 131 4.79 9.92 2.66
CA GLU A 131 4.38 10.85 1.61
C GLU A 131 2.86 10.77 1.45
N LEU A 132 2.17 11.82 1.88
CA LEU A 132 0.73 11.95 1.76
C LEU A 132 0.41 12.81 0.54
N TYR A 133 -0.17 12.21 -0.50
CA TYR A 133 -0.55 12.93 -1.69
C TYR A 133 -1.96 13.54 -1.55
N PRO A 134 -2.25 14.67 -2.22
CA PRO A 134 -3.61 15.13 -2.41
C PRO A 134 -4.40 14.09 -3.22
N TYR A 135 -5.73 14.25 -3.26
CA TYR A 135 -6.56 13.47 -4.16
C TYR A 135 -6.16 13.74 -5.61
N LEU A 136 -5.67 12.70 -6.29
CA LEU A 136 -5.38 12.74 -7.73
C LEU A 136 -6.61 12.31 -8.54
N GLU A 137 -7.45 11.47 -7.96
CA GLU A 137 -8.69 10.94 -8.53
C GLU A 137 -9.78 10.99 -7.45
N GLU A 138 -11.02 11.29 -7.83
CA GLU A 138 -12.12 11.47 -6.86
C GLU A 138 -12.48 10.17 -6.11
N ASN A 139 -12.29 9.02 -6.75
CA ASN A 139 -12.77 7.73 -6.25
C ASN A 139 -11.73 6.96 -5.42
N LYS A 140 -10.50 7.44 -5.31
CA LYS A 140 -9.43 6.76 -4.59
C LYS A 140 -8.42 7.73 -4.00
N TRP A 141 -7.72 7.27 -2.97
CA TRP A 141 -6.61 8.01 -2.37
C TRP A 141 -5.40 7.11 -2.23
N THR A 142 -4.22 7.68 -2.50
CA THR A 142 -2.94 6.98 -2.47
C THR A 142 -1.97 7.71 -1.56
N PHE A 143 -1.21 6.94 -0.76
CA PHE A 143 -0.07 7.46 -0.02
C PHE A 143 1.07 6.44 -0.01
N VAL A 144 2.28 6.93 0.26
CA VAL A 144 3.49 6.11 0.24
C VAL A 144 4.16 6.12 1.60
N VAL A 145 4.59 4.94 2.03
CA VAL A 145 5.44 4.75 3.20
C VAL A 145 6.84 4.39 2.69
N ASN A 146 7.78 5.31 2.84
CA ASN A 146 9.17 5.04 2.50
C ASN A 146 9.83 4.27 3.64
N LEU A 147 10.46 3.15 3.32
CA LEU A 147 11.10 2.24 4.25
C LEU A 147 12.60 2.56 4.35
N LYS A 148 13.17 2.30 5.52
CA LYS A 148 14.63 2.32 5.72
C LYS A 148 15.30 1.15 4.99
N THR A 149 16.62 1.22 4.89
CA THR A 149 17.43 0.18 4.24
C THR A 149 17.33 -1.18 4.94
N GLY A 150 17.65 -2.22 4.18
CA GLY A 150 17.62 -3.62 4.62
C GLY A 150 16.42 -4.38 4.06
N LYS A 151 16.51 -5.72 4.14
CA LYS A 151 15.40 -6.59 3.79
C LYS A 151 14.25 -6.34 4.77
N LYS A 152 13.04 -6.21 4.25
CA LYS A 152 11.80 -6.08 5.02
C LYS A 152 10.85 -7.17 4.59
N LEU A 153 10.19 -7.80 5.55
CA LEU A 153 9.09 -8.69 5.27
C LEU A 153 7.82 -8.06 5.84
N ILE A 154 6.72 -8.18 5.11
CA ILE A 154 5.45 -7.62 5.54
C ILE A 154 4.35 -8.68 5.57
N GLU A 155 3.43 -8.47 6.48
CA GLU A 155 2.15 -9.16 6.55
C GLU A 155 1.05 -8.09 6.48
N VAL A 156 0.04 -8.31 5.64
CA VAL A 156 -1.10 -7.39 5.48
C VAL A 156 -2.37 -8.13 5.85
N PHE A 157 -3.17 -7.55 6.73
CA PHE A 157 -4.47 -8.07 7.15
C PHE A 157 -5.44 -6.92 7.43
N GLU A 158 -6.73 -7.22 7.50
CA GLU A 158 -7.78 -6.24 7.75
C GLU A 158 -8.66 -6.63 8.94
N LEU A 159 -9.30 -5.63 9.55
CA LEU A 159 -10.32 -5.81 10.58
C LEU A 159 -11.55 -4.99 10.21
N SER A 160 -12.73 -5.38 10.71
CA SER A 160 -14.01 -4.76 10.37
C SER A 160 -14.67 -4.03 11.55
N ASN A 161 -14.29 -4.36 12.79
CA ASN A 161 -14.84 -3.73 13.98
C ASN A 161 -13.74 -3.43 15.04
N PRO A 162 -13.19 -2.21 15.07
CA PRO A 162 -13.36 -1.14 14.08
C PRO A 162 -12.65 -1.47 12.75
N MET A 163 -13.05 -0.78 11.67
CA MET A 163 -12.44 -0.97 10.34
C MET A 163 -10.98 -0.53 10.34
N ARG A 164 -10.08 -1.45 9.98
CA ARG A 164 -8.64 -1.19 9.94
C ARG A 164 -7.98 -1.95 8.81
N ILE A 165 -7.02 -1.30 8.16
CA ILE A 165 -6.04 -1.98 7.30
C ILE A 165 -4.72 -1.97 8.05
N ILE A 166 -4.11 -3.13 8.23
CA ILE A 166 -2.95 -3.33 9.10
C ILE A 166 -1.80 -3.92 8.32
N VAL A 167 -0.60 -3.37 8.53
CA VAL A 167 0.64 -3.91 7.98
C VAL A 167 1.66 -4.09 9.11
N ASP A 168 2.09 -5.34 9.32
CA ASP A 168 3.20 -5.65 10.22
C ASP A 168 4.50 -5.73 9.41
N ILE A 169 5.54 -5.01 9.84
CA ILE A 169 6.86 -4.97 9.18
C ILE A 169 7.92 -5.58 10.10
N ARG A 170 8.69 -6.53 9.55
CA ARG A 170 9.87 -7.15 10.17
C ARG A 170 11.16 -6.76 9.45
#